data_AF-A0A896ZFP7-F1
#
_entry.id   AF-A0A896ZFP7-F1
#
_cell.length_a   1.000
_cell.length_b   1.000
_cell.length_c   1.000
_cell.angle_alpha   90.00
_cell.angle_beta   90.00
_cell.angle_gamma   90.00
#
_symmetry.space_group_name_H-M   'P 1'
#
loop_
_entity.id
_entity.type
_entity.pdbx_description
1 polymer ?
#
loop_
_entity_poly.entity_id
_entity_poly.type
_entity_poly.pdbx_seq_one_letter_code
_entity_poly.pdbx_strand_id
1 'polypeptide(L)'
;MVVPRWHQRCLYVRNCRLRHGRAHDKELTGKALFMALRSQRPPAGLIHHSDRGSQYCAYDYRVIQEQSGLKTSMSRKGNCYDNAPMESFWGTLKNESLSHYRFNNRDEAISVIREYIEIFYNRQRRHSRLGNISPAAFREKYHQMAA
;
A
#
# COMPACT_ATOMS: atom_id res chain seq x y z
N MET A 1 0.75 -4.58 1.58
CA MET A 1 1.56 -3.79 2.54
C MET A 1 0.63 -3.33 3.65
N VAL A 2 1.00 -3.56 4.91
CA VAL A 2 0.22 -3.07 6.06
C VAL A 2 0.87 -1.77 6.52
N VAL A 3 0.16 -0.65 6.39
CA VAL A 3 0.66 0.65 6.86
C VAL A 3 -0.01 0.98 8.19
N PRO A 4 0.74 1.11 9.29
CA PRO A 4 0.19 1.17 10.67
C PRO A 4 -0.77 2.31 10.99
N ARG A 5 -0.92 3.30 10.09
CA ARG A 5 -1.51 4.60 10.43
C ARG A 5 -3.02 4.73 10.12
N TRP A 6 -3.69 3.72 9.56
CA TRP A 6 -5.16 3.71 9.38
C TRP A 6 -5.79 2.33 9.67
N HIS A 7 -7.09 2.37 10.01
CA HIS A 7 -7.94 1.24 10.42
C HIS A 7 -7.63 -0.07 9.67
N GLN A 8 -7.60 -1.18 10.43
CA GLN A 8 -7.28 -2.55 9.99
C GLN A 8 -8.22 -3.12 8.90
N ARG A 9 -9.15 -2.32 8.37
CA ARG A 9 -10.03 -2.63 7.24
C ARG A 9 -9.67 -1.89 5.95
N CYS A 10 -8.52 -1.20 5.90
CA CYS A 10 -8.13 -0.41 4.74
C CYS A 10 -7.02 -1.09 3.91
N LEU A 11 -7.31 -1.45 2.65
CA LEU A 11 -6.27 -1.71 1.65
C LEU A 11 -5.78 -0.37 1.11
N TYR A 12 -4.56 0.02 1.44
CA TYR A 12 -3.93 1.17 0.82
C TYR A 12 -3.15 0.73 -0.41
N VAL A 13 -3.53 1.23 -1.59
CA VAL A 13 -2.79 1.02 -2.85
C VAL A 13 -2.22 2.35 -3.30
N ARG A 14 -1.05 2.71 -2.77
CA ARG A 14 -0.06 3.42 -3.59
C ARG A 14 1.00 2.37 -3.94
N ASN A 15 0.99 1.94 -5.20
CA ASN A 15 2.04 1.19 -5.89
C ASN A 15 2.66 -0.02 -5.15
N CYS A 16 1.84 -1.04 -4.86
CA CYS A 16 2.36 -2.38 -4.57
C CYS A 16 2.53 -3.19 -5.88
N ARG A 17 3.41 -2.72 -6.77
CA ARG A 17 4.21 -3.45 -7.80
C ARG A 17 4.69 -2.45 -8.86
N LEU A 18 5.97 -2.13 -8.82
CA LEU A 18 6.68 -1.30 -9.79
C LEU A 18 6.87 -2.02 -11.16
N ARG A 19 5.81 -2.43 -11.86
CA ARG A 19 5.85 -2.28 -13.32
C ARG A 19 5.47 -0.82 -13.58
N HIS A 20 6.16 -0.12 -14.46
CA HIS A 20 5.93 1.30 -14.72
C HIS A 20 5.87 1.38 -16.23
N GLY A 21 4.70 1.78 -16.73
CA GLY A 21 4.66 2.70 -17.85
C GLY A 21 5.40 3.98 -17.46
N ARG A 22 5.86 4.74 -18.46
CA ARG A 22 6.71 5.93 -18.27
C ARG A 22 6.07 7.06 -17.44
N ALA A 23 4.80 6.94 -17.02
CA ALA A 23 4.04 7.92 -16.24
C ALA A 23 3.08 7.26 -15.22
N HIS A 24 2.68 8.03 -14.21
CA HIS A 24 1.60 7.67 -13.28
C HIS A 24 0.24 7.72 -14.00
N ASP A 25 -0.21 6.59 -14.54
CA ASP A 25 -1.45 6.47 -15.30
C ASP A 25 -2.51 5.57 -14.62
N LYS A 26 -3.74 5.65 -15.14
CA LYS A 26 -4.90 4.90 -14.62
C LYS A 26 -4.76 3.39 -14.80
N GLU A 27 -4.09 2.95 -15.88
CA GLU A 27 -3.94 1.55 -16.23
C GLU A 27 -3.01 0.83 -15.25
N LEU A 28 -1.90 1.47 -14.91
CA LEU A 28 -0.97 0.99 -13.90
C LEU A 28 -1.65 0.84 -12.54
N THR A 29 -2.45 1.84 -12.17
CA THR A 29 -3.18 1.86 -10.89
C THR A 29 -4.21 0.72 -10.82
N GLY A 30 -4.97 0.50 -11.91
CA GLY A 30 -5.92 -0.60 -12.03
C GLY A 30 -5.24 -1.98 -11.96
N LYS A 31 -4.12 -2.17 -12.67
CA LYS A 31 -3.32 -3.41 -12.61
C LYS A 31 -2.82 -3.68 -11.19
N ALA A 32 -2.31 -2.68 -10.48
CA ALA A 32 -1.85 -2.83 -9.11
C ALA A 32 -2.97 -3.28 -8.16
N LEU A 33 -4.17 -2.70 -8.31
CA LEU A 33 -5.35 -3.11 -7.55
C LEU A 33 -5.72 -4.57 -7.83
N PHE A 34 -5.78 -4.97 -9.10
CA PHE A 34 -6.09 -6.34 -9.50
C PHE A 34 -5.11 -7.37 -8.91
N MET A 35 -3.82 -7.06 -8.93
CA MET A 35 -2.78 -7.93 -8.35
C MET A 35 -2.92 -8.04 -6.83
N ALA A 36 -3.24 -6.94 -6.15
CA ALA A 36 -3.48 -6.94 -4.71
C ALA A 36 -4.70 -7.79 -4.33
N LEU A 37 -5.79 -7.66 -5.08
CA LEU A 37 -7.01 -8.46 -4.91
C LEU A 37 -6.72 -9.96 -5.10
N ARG A 38 -6.02 -10.32 -6.17
CA ARG A 38 -5.66 -11.72 -6.44
C ARG A 38 -4.78 -12.33 -5.36
N SER A 39 -3.84 -11.54 -4.83
CA SER A 39 -2.88 -12.01 -3.81
C SER A 39 -3.48 -12.08 -2.41
N GLN A 40 -4.38 -11.15 -2.04
CA GLN A 40 -4.87 -11.04 -0.66
C GLN A 40 -6.29 -11.58 -0.47
N ARG A 41 -7.06 -11.75 -1.55
CA ARG A 41 -8.45 -12.23 -1.55
C ARG A 41 -9.27 -11.62 -0.40
N PRO A 42 -9.37 -10.29 -0.32
CA PRO A 42 -10.03 -9.64 0.80
C PRO A 42 -11.53 -9.96 0.82
N PRO A 43 -12.15 -10.01 2.02
CA PRO A 43 -13.60 -10.15 2.12
C PRO A 43 -14.31 -8.91 1.58
N ALA A 44 -15.55 -9.09 1.15
CA ALA A 44 -16.43 -7.99 0.76
C ALA A 44 -16.61 -7.00 1.92
N GLY A 45 -16.74 -5.72 1.60
CA GLY A 45 -16.86 -4.64 2.57
C GLY A 45 -15.53 -4.10 3.09
N LEU A 46 -14.38 -4.63 2.65
CA LEU A 46 -13.08 -4.03 2.94
C LEU A 46 -13.02 -2.61 2.39
N ILE A 47 -12.57 -1.67 3.21
CA ILE A 47 -12.40 -0.28 2.80
C ILE A 47 -11.15 -0.19 1.92
N HIS A 48 -11.26 0.49 0.79
CA HIS A 48 -10.12 0.86 -0.04
C HIS A 48 -9.94 2.37 0.07
N HIS A 49 -8.89 2.81 0.75
CA HIS A 49 -8.62 4.23 0.94
C HIS A 49 -7.53 4.70 -0.03
N SER A 50 -7.82 5.74 -0.81
CA SER A 50 -6.86 6.37 -1.73
C SER A 50 -6.81 7.89 -1.53
N ASP A 51 -5.77 8.52 -2.08
CA ASP A 51 -5.84 9.96 -2.30
C ASP A 51 -6.91 10.29 -3.35
N ARG A 52 -7.19 11.59 -3.51
CA ARG A 52 -8.19 12.09 -4.46
C ARG A 52 -7.58 12.42 -5.85
N GLY A 53 -6.52 11.70 -6.24
CA GLY A 53 -5.89 11.83 -7.55
C GLY A 53 -6.83 11.43 -8.70
N SER A 54 -6.55 11.96 -9.89
CA SER A 54 -7.37 11.72 -11.09
C SER A 54 -7.42 10.24 -11.49
N GLN A 55 -6.36 9.47 -11.23
CA GLN A 55 -6.30 8.04 -11.52
C GLN A 55 -7.28 7.24 -10.66
N TYR A 56 -7.40 7.58 -9.38
CA TYR A 56 -8.31 6.90 -8.45
C TYR A 56 -9.77 7.37 -8.62
N CYS A 57 -9.96 8.56 -9.18
CA CYS A 57 -11.28 9.08 -9.54
C CYS A 57 -11.80 8.56 -10.89
N ALA A 58 -10.96 7.88 -11.69
CA ALA A 58 -11.34 7.37 -12.99
C ALA A 58 -12.47 6.33 -12.87
N TYR A 59 -13.41 6.37 -13.82
CA TYR A 59 -14.57 5.48 -13.86
C TYR A 59 -14.15 4.00 -13.83
N ASP A 60 -13.25 3.61 -14.74
CA ASP A 60 -12.74 2.24 -14.86
C ASP A 60 -12.19 1.70 -13.52
N TYR A 61 -11.57 2.57 -12.73
CA TYR A 61 -10.99 2.20 -11.43
C TYR A 61 -12.05 1.95 -10.37
N ARG A 62 -13.11 2.77 -10.35
CA ARG A 62 -14.25 2.60 -9.43
C ARG A 62 -15.03 1.33 -9.74
N VAL A 63 -15.25 1.03 -11.02
CA VAL A 63 -15.91 -0.21 -11.46
C VAL A 63 -15.18 -1.44 -10.92
N ILE A 64 -13.84 -1.48 -11.01
CA ILE A 64 -13.04 -2.58 -10.46
C ILE A 64 -13.24 -2.72 -8.94
N GLN A 65 -13.31 -1.62 -8.21
CA GLN A 65 -13.52 -1.64 -6.76
C GLN A 65 -14.89 -2.19 -6.39
N GLU A 66 -15.94 -1.70 -7.06
CA GLU A 66 -17.33 -2.13 -6.83
C GLU A 66 -17.51 -3.61 -7.15
N GLN A 67 -17.01 -4.08 -8.30
CA GLN A 67 -17.06 -5.50 -8.70
C GLN A 67 -16.30 -6.41 -7.73
N SER A 68 -15.29 -5.86 -7.04
CA SER A 68 -14.50 -6.60 -6.04
C SER A 68 -15.09 -6.51 -4.63
N GLY A 69 -16.25 -5.87 -4.47
CA GLY A 69 -16.91 -5.69 -3.18
C GLY A 69 -16.17 -4.74 -2.22
N LEU A 70 -15.29 -3.86 -2.72
CA LEU A 70 -14.56 -2.89 -1.90
C LEU A 70 -15.42 -1.66 -1.60
N LYS A 71 -15.28 -1.09 -0.41
CA LYS A 71 -15.85 0.20 -0.04
C LYS A 71 -14.85 1.32 -0.31
N THR A 72 -15.10 2.14 -1.31
CA THR A 72 -14.21 3.26 -1.66
C THR A 72 -14.22 4.34 -0.58
N SER A 73 -13.03 4.80 -0.20
CA SER A 73 -12.81 5.94 0.68
C SER A 73 -11.71 6.81 0.07
N MET A 74 -11.86 8.13 0.08
CA MET A 74 -10.87 9.03 -0.49
C MET A 74 -10.52 10.15 0.49
N SER A 75 -9.28 10.63 0.44
CA SER A 75 -8.83 11.79 1.21
C SER A 75 -9.68 13.03 0.92
N ARG A 76 -9.89 13.87 1.94
CA ARG A 76 -10.63 15.13 1.78
C ARG A 76 -9.79 16.13 0.97
N LYS A 77 -10.46 17.02 0.23
CA LYS A 77 -9.77 18.09 -0.51
C LYS A 77 -9.01 18.97 0.49
N GLY A 78 -7.72 19.20 0.26
CA GLY A 78 -6.88 20.03 1.11
C GLY A 78 -6.41 19.37 2.42
N ASN A 79 -6.67 18.07 2.63
CA ASN A 79 -6.26 17.37 3.85
C ASN A 79 -5.06 16.45 3.59
N CYS A 80 -3.84 16.93 3.84
CA CYS A 80 -2.62 16.13 3.71
C CYS A 80 -2.50 15.03 4.78
N TYR A 81 -3.18 15.15 5.92
CA TYR A 81 -3.08 14.18 7.01
C TYR A 81 -3.65 12.80 6.66
N ASP A 82 -4.62 12.73 5.74
CA ASP A 82 -5.19 11.47 5.27
C ASP A 82 -4.12 10.63 4.53
N ASN A 83 -3.19 11.30 3.82
CA ASN A 83 -2.11 10.67 3.06
C ASN A 83 -0.76 10.59 3.79
N ALA A 84 -0.57 11.37 4.86
CA ALA A 84 0.62 11.35 5.72
C ALA A 84 1.17 9.96 6.10
N PRO A 85 0.34 8.92 6.41
CA PRO A 85 0.81 7.54 6.61
C PRO A 85 1.72 7.03 5.48
N MET A 86 1.30 7.30 4.26
CA MET A 86 1.88 6.73 3.07
C MET A 86 3.05 7.56 2.59
N GLU A 87 2.96 8.89 2.74
CA GLU A 87 4.11 9.77 2.57
C GLU A 87 5.22 9.42 3.56
N SER A 88 4.87 9.17 4.82
CA SER A 88 5.83 8.74 5.84
C SER A 88 6.52 7.43 5.45
N PHE A 89 5.76 6.42 5.00
CA PHE A 89 6.31 5.16 4.52
C PHE A 89 7.30 5.37 3.36
N TRP A 90 6.91 6.13 2.34
CA TRP A 90 7.77 6.37 1.17
C TRP A 90 9.02 7.19 1.52
N GLY A 91 8.91 8.14 2.46
CA GLY A 91 10.06 8.85 3.01
C GLY A 91 11.03 7.91 3.72
N THR A 92 10.51 7.02 4.56
CA THR A 92 11.32 6.01 5.26
C THR A 92 12.02 5.06 4.28
N LEU A 93 11.30 4.49 3.30
CA LEU A 93 11.90 3.63 2.27
C LEU A 93 13.04 4.33 1.52
N LYS A 94 12.83 5.58 1.12
CA LYS A 94 13.84 6.35 0.39
C LYS A 94 15.08 6.60 1.23
N ASN A 95 14.89 6.97 2.50
CA ASN A 95 16.00 7.33 3.38
C ASN A 95 16.79 6.13 3.88
N GLU A 96 16.14 5.00 4.14
CA GLU A 96 16.79 3.83 4.74
C GLU A 96 17.27 2.80 3.71
N SER A 97 16.70 2.81 2.50
CA SER A 97 17.10 1.90 1.43
C SER A 97 17.59 2.69 0.23
N LEU A 98 16.71 3.36 -0.51
CA LEU A 98 17.03 3.83 -1.87
C LEU A 98 18.16 4.87 -1.96
N SER A 99 18.36 5.68 -0.93
CA SER A 99 19.46 6.66 -0.83
C SER A 99 20.84 6.01 -0.85
N HIS A 100 20.95 4.76 -0.39
CA HIS A 100 22.21 4.04 -0.22
C HIS A 100 22.59 3.17 -1.43
N TYR A 101 21.68 3.02 -2.40
CA TYR A 101 21.91 2.21 -3.59
C TYR A 101 22.16 3.05 -4.84
N ARG A 102 23.01 2.53 -5.72
CA ARG A 102 23.12 2.93 -7.12
C ARG A 102 22.73 1.74 -7.96
N PHE A 103 21.58 1.82 -8.62
CA PHE A 103 21.04 0.73 -9.40
C PHE A 103 21.59 0.79 -10.83
N ASN A 104 22.10 -0.34 -11.31
CA ASN A 104 22.59 -0.48 -12.68
C ASN A 104 21.45 -0.65 -13.67
N ASN A 105 20.37 -1.29 -13.22
CA ASN A 105 19.17 -1.47 -14.01
C ASN A 105 17.92 -1.42 -13.14
N ARG A 106 16.79 -1.42 -13.81
CA ARG A 106 15.49 -1.27 -13.19
C ARG A 106 15.07 -2.49 -12.37
N ASP A 107 15.41 -3.70 -12.83
CA ASP A 107 15.00 -4.93 -12.15
C ASP A 107 15.71 -5.09 -10.80
N GLU A 108 16.95 -4.62 -10.71
CA GLU A 108 17.69 -4.50 -9.45
C GLU A 108 16.95 -3.61 -8.44
N ALA A 109 16.51 -2.41 -8.86
CA ALA A 109 15.73 -1.51 -8.02
C ALA A 109 14.40 -2.13 -7.56
N ILE A 110 13.74 -2.87 -8.46
CA ILE A 110 12.49 -3.58 -8.15
C ILE A 110 12.74 -4.67 -7.10
N SER A 111 13.82 -5.43 -7.22
CA SER A 111 14.17 -6.50 -6.28
C SER A 111 14.42 -5.93 -4.89
N VAL A 112 15.26 -4.89 -4.79
CA VAL A 112 15.57 -4.23 -3.51
C VAL A 112 14.33 -3.65 -2.85
N ILE A 113 13.45 -3.00 -3.61
CA ILE A 113 12.20 -2.45 -3.06
C ILE A 113 11.27 -3.57 -2.58
N ARG A 114 11.14 -4.66 -3.35
CA ARG A 114 10.31 -5.81 -2.93
C ARG A 114 10.85 -6.44 -1.66
N GLU A 115 12.15 -6.67 -1.59
CA GLU A 115 12.80 -7.25 -0.42
C GLU A 115 12.61 -6.37 0.81
N TYR A 116 12.85 -5.06 0.67
CA TYR A 116 12.63 -4.10 1.74
C TYR A 116 11.19 -4.14 2.24
N ILE A 117 10.19 -4.16 1.35
CA ILE A 117 8.79 -4.16 1.74
C ILE A 117 8.40 -5.50 2.38
N GLU A 118 8.63 -6.60 1.68
CA GLU A 118 8.11 -7.92 2.03
C GLU A 118 8.85 -8.53 3.23
N ILE A 119 10.17 -8.38 3.29
CA ILE A 119 11.02 -9.00 4.31
C ILE A 119 11.26 -8.01 5.45
N PHE A 120 11.93 -6.90 5.18
CA PHE A 120 12.34 -5.99 6.24
C PHE A 120 11.13 -5.26 6.87
N TYR A 121 10.39 -4.47 6.11
CA TYR A 121 9.34 -3.61 6.63
C TYR A 121 8.17 -4.39 7.24
N ASN A 122 7.60 -5.37 6.51
CA ASN A 122 6.42 -6.07 7.00
C ASN A 122 6.74 -7.12 8.07
N ARG A 123 7.87 -7.83 8.00
CA ARG A 123 8.15 -8.98 8.89
C ARG A 123 9.11 -8.65 10.04
N GLN A 124 10.07 -7.76 9.83
CA GLN A 124 11.15 -7.51 10.79
C GLN A 124 11.06 -6.15 11.50
N ARG A 125 10.66 -5.08 10.78
CA ARG A 125 10.65 -3.72 11.31
C ARG A 125 9.70 -3.59 12.49
N ARG A 126 10.22 -3.20 13.64
CA ARG A 126 9.43 -2.95 14.84
C ARG A 126 8.92 -1.51 14.82
N HIS A 127 7.64 -1.32 15.16
CA HIS A 127 7.04 0.00 15.31
C HIS A 127 6.62 0.22 16.75
N SER A 128 7.10 1.30 17.39
CA SER A 128 6.74 1.67 18.76
C SER A 128 5.21 1.76 18.95
N ARG A 129 4.51 2.35 17.97
CA ARG A 129 3.04 2.47 17.97
C ARG A 129 2.28 1.13 17.90
N LEU A 130 2.92 0.06 17.46
CA LEU A 130 2.34 -1.28 17.42
C LEU A 130 2.63 -2.09 18.69
N GLY A 131 3.18 -1.48 19.74
CA GLY A 131 3.70 -2.21 20.89
C GLY A 131 5.07 -2.82 20.61
N ASN A 132 5.85 -2.18 19.73
CA ASN A 132 7.19 -2.60 19.35
C ASN A 132 7.25 -4.00 18.72
N ILE A 133 6.27 -4.35 17.88
CA ILE A 133 6.23 -5.57 17.06
C ILE A 133 6.15 -5.21 15.58
N SER A 134 6.35 -6.20 14.70
CA SER A 134 6.29 -5.99 13.26
C SER A 134 4.85 -5.90 12.72
N PRO A 135 4.63 -5.25 11.56
CA PRO A 135 3.32 -5.16 10.95
C PRO A 135 2.65 -6.53 10.73
N ALA A 136 3.42 -7.55 10.35
CA ALA A 136 2.94 -8.91 10.20
C ALA A 136 2.46 -9.51 11.54
N ALA A 137 3.29 -9.42 12.59
CA ALA A 137 2.93 -9.93 13.92
C ALA A 137 1.72 -9.19 14.51
N PHE A 138 1.63 -7.88 14.29
CA PHE A 138 0.45 -7.10 14.70
C PHE A 138 -0.82 -7.55 13.98
N ARG A 139 -0.74 -7.82 12.66
CA ARG A 139 -1.86 -8.32 11.88
C ARG A 139 -2.34 -9.68 12.37
N GLU A 140 -1.42 -10.61 12.66
CA GLU A 140 -1.74 -11.93 13.19
C GLU A 140 -2.47 -11.83 14.54
N LYS A 141 -1.92 -11.04 15.48
CA LYS A 141 -2.58 -10.79 16.77
C LYS A 141 -3.98 -10.20 16.61
N TYR A 142 -4.14 -9.23 15.71
CA TYR A 142 -5.45 -8.64 15.45
C TYR A 142 -6.47 -9.67 14.94
N HIS A 143 -6.06 -10.55 14.02
CA HIS A 143 -6.95 -11.61 13.53
C HIS A 143 -7.31 -12.62 14.61
N GLN A 144 -6.40 -12.94 15.52
CA GLN A 144 -6.69 -13.80 16.68
C GLN A 144 -7.68 -13.17 17.66
N MET A 145 -7.64 -11.85 17.82
CA MET A 145 -8.54 -11.11 18.72
C MET A 145 -9.92 -10.81 18.10
N ALA A 146 -10.00 -10.80 16.77
CA ALA A 146 -11.21 -10.49 16.01
C ALA A 146 -11.96 -11.74 15.52
N ALA A 147 -11.42 -12.93 15.78
CA ALA A 147 -12.05 -14.23 15.58
C ALA A 147 -12.74 -14.67 16.88
#